data_AF-A0A7J4UZF4-F1
#
_entry.id   AF-A0A7J4UZF4-F1
#
_cell.length_a   1.000
_cell.length_b   1.000
_cell.length_c   1.000
_cell.angle_alpha   90.00
_cell.angle_beta   90.00
_cell.angle_gamma   90.00
#
_symmetry.space_group_name_H-M   'P 1'
#
loop_
_entity.id
_entity.type
_entity.pdbx_description
1 polymer ?
#
loop_
_entity_poly.entity_id
_entity_poly.type
_entity_poly.pdbx_seq_one_letter_code
_entity_poly.pdbx_strand_id
1 'polypeptide(L)'
;MMFSDEDGRLAVRAARAVVECHVKKENPPRLDLPSSFKNKSGVFVTLTTHPGGDLRGCIGYPEALLALEDALRDSAISACSRDPRFPPVKPSELDKITVEVSLLTPPEEIIVKKRTEYPKHVKVAVDGLIVQRGWNRGLLLPQVPVEWGWDPEEFISQTCLKGGLTPDAWLQEGTKVFKFQAEVFSEEEPRGKVERRSLDEEHGACR
;
A
#
# COMPACT_ATOMS: atom_id res chain seq x y z
N MET A 1 7.61 13.80 3.34
CA MET A 1 6.66 12.95 4.10
C MET A 1 5.39 13.74 4.28
N MET A 2 4.29 13.20 3.78
CA MET A 2 2.95 13.78 3.76
C MET A 2 2.16 13.46 5.03
N PHE A 3 2.39 12.29 5.62
CA PHE A 3 1.74 11.87 6.86
C PHE A 3 2.70 12.03 8.04
N SER A 4 2.20 12.54 9.17
CA SER A 4 2.99 12.60 10.40
C SER A 4 3.08 11.21 11.05
N ASP A 5 4.03 11.01 11.98
CA ASP A 5 4.10 9.76 12.73
C ASP A 5 2.86 9.54 13.60
N GLU A 6 2.19 10.62 14.03
CA GLU A 6 0.92 10.51 14.75
C GLU A 6 -0.20 10.03 13.83
N ASP A 7 -0.28 10.54 12.59
CA ASP A 7 -1.24 10.03 11.60
C ASP A 7 -1.04 8.52 11.37
N GLY A 8 0.21 8.08 11.21
CA GLY A 8 0.54 6.66 11.05
C GLY A 8 0.14 5.81 12.26
N ARG A 9 0.45 6.27 13.49
CA ARG A 9 0.02 5.60 14.73
C ARG A 9 -1.50 5.48 14.83
N LEU A 10 -2.22 6.55 14.50
CA LEU A 10 -3.69 6.56 14.52
C LEU A 10 -4.26 5.62 13.45
N ALA A 11 -3.68 5.58 12.25
CA ALA A 11 -4.09 4.68 11.18
C ALA A 11 -3.95 3.21 11.58
N VAL A 12 -2.80 2.81 12.14
CA VAL A 12 -2.56 1.44 12.59
C VAL A 12 -3.50 1.04 13.72
N ARG A 13 -3.67 1.91 14.73
CA ARG A 13 -4.61 1.66 15.84
C ARG A 13 -6.06 1.54 15.36
N ALA A 14 -6.47 2.38 14.40
CA ALA A 14 -7.78 2.32 13.79
C ALA A 14 -7.98 1.01 13.02
N ALA A 15 -7.00 0.61 12.19
CA ALA A 15 -7.04 -0.67 11.48
C ALA A 15 -7.12 -1.86 12.44
N ARG A 16 -6.31 -1.89 13.51
CA ARG A 16 -6.37 -2.90 14.58
C ARG A 16 -7.76 -2.97 15.20
N ALA A 17 -8.33 -1.84 15.62
CA ALA A 17 -9.65 -1.81 16.23
C ALA A 17 -10.72 -2.36 15.27
N VAL A 18 -10.64 -2.01 13.98
CA VAL A 18 -11.57 -2.52 12.96
C VAL A 18 -11.42 -4.04 12.78
N VAL A 19 -10.19 -4.55 12.68
CA VAL A 19 -9.91 -5.99 12.59
C VAL A 19 -10.47 -6.72 13.80
N GLU A 20 -10.21 -6.24 15.01
CA GLU A 20 -10.69 -6.89 16.23
C GLU A 20 -12.21 -6.93 16.31
N CYS A 21 -12.89 -5.80 16.13
CA CYS A 21 -14.34 -5.76 16.18
C CYS A 21 -14.96 -6.65 15.09
N HIS A 22 -14.39 -6.66 13.88
CA HIS A 22 -14.89 -7.51 12.80
C HIS A 22 -14.73 -9.01 13.11
N VAL A 23 -13.54 -9.42 13.55
CA VAL A 23 -13.24 -10.83 13.88
C VAL A 23 -14.06 -11.31 15.08
N LYS A 24 -14.28 -10.45 16.09
CA LYS A 24 -15.12 -10.75 17.26
C LYS A 24 -16.62 -10.61 16.99
N LYS A 25 -17.02 -10.14 15.79
CA LYS A 25 -18.41 -9.84 15.40
C LYS A 25 -19.08 -8.82 16.31
N GLU A 26 -18.31 -7.84 16.75
CA GLU A 26 -18.76 -6.69 17.54
C GLU A 26 -19.19 -5.54 16.63
N ASN A 27 -19.79 -4.50 17.21
CA ASN A 27 -20.14 -3.30 16.46
C ASN A 27 -18.87 -2.61 15.92
N PRO A 28 -18.92 -2.02 14.72
CA PRO A 28 -17.79 -1.29 14.17
C PRO A 28 -17.30 -0.20 15.13
N PRO A 29 -15.98 -0.04 15.32
CA PRO A 29 -15.46 0.97 16.22
C PRO A 29 -15.75 2.37 15.66
N ARG A 30 -15.98 3.30 16.58
CA ARG A 30 -15.88 4.73 16.27
C ARG A 30 -14.40 5.05 16.07
N LEU A 31 -14.07 5.56 14.90
CA LEU A 31 -12.72 6.01 14.60
C LEU A 31 -12.66 7.51 14.90
N ASP A 32 -11.76 7.89 15.80
CA ASP A 32 -11.47 9.30 16.09
C ASP A 32 -10.19 9.68 15.34
N LEU A 33 -10.37 9.97 14.04
CA LEU A 33 -9.30 10.28 13.11
C LEU A 33 -9.32 11.78 12.75
N PRO A 34 -8.15 12.39 12.52
CA PRO A 34 -8.08 13.79 12.15
C PRO A 34 -8.78 14.04 10.81
N SER A 35 -9.19 15.29 10.57
CA SER A 35 -9.90 15.68 9.34
C SER A 35 -9.13 15.39 8.06
N SER A 36 -7.80 15.27 8.13
CA SER A 36 -6.94 14.84 7.04
C SER A 36 -7.33 13.46 6.46
N PHE A 37 -7.90 12.56 7.28
CA PHE A 37 -8.35 11.23 6.85
C PHE A 37 -9.64 11.25 6.04
N LYS A 38 -10.30 12.41 5.94
CA LYS A 38 -11.44 12.61 5.03
C LYS A 38 -11.00 12.88 3.60
N ASN A 39 -9.73 13.23 3.40
CA ASN A 39 -9.17 13.37 2.06
C ASN A 39 -9.02 12.00 1.41
N LYS A 40 -9.11 11.99 0.08
CA LYS A 40 -8.93 10.76 -0.68
C LYS A 40 -7.45 10.40 -0.73
N SER A 41 -7.13 9.17 -0.39
CA SER A 41 -5.78 8.61 -0.45
C SER A 41 -5.88 7.10 -0.58
N GLY A 42 -4.88 6.49 -1.22
CA GLY A 42 -4.76 5.04 -1.25
C GLY A 42 -4.21 4.51 0.07
N VAL A 43 -4.58 3.29 0.42
CA VAL A 43 -4.11 2.65 1.65
C VAL A 43 -4.11 1.14 1.49
N PHE A 44 -3.11 0.48 2.07
CA PHE A 44 -3.10 -0.96 2.25
C PHE A 44 -3.02 -1.29 3.74
N VAL A 45 -3.74 -2.32 4.15
CA VAL A 45 -3.62 -2.92 5.48
C VAL A 45 -3.03 -4.31 5.31
N THR A 46 -1.90 -4.53 5.95
CA THR A 46 -1.19 -5.81 5.98
C THR A 46 -1.28 -6.39 7.39
N LEU A 47 -1.56 -7.68 7.47
CA LEU A 47 -1.57 -8.47 8.69
C LEU A 47 -0.42 -9.47 8.60
N THR A 48 0.41 -9.53 9.63
CA THR A 48 1.52 -10.50 9.72
C THR A 48 1.43 -11.29 11.02
N THR A 49 1.89 -12.54 11.02
CA THR A 49 1.93 -13.37 12.25
C THR A 49 2.98 -12.86 13.22
N HIS A 50 2.76 -13.04 14.52
CA HIS A 50 3.70 -12.70 15.57
C HIS A 50 3.74 -13.77 16.67
N PRO A 51 4.93 -14.22 17.11
CA PRO A 51 6.24 -13.97 16.49
C PRO A 51 6.36 -14.75 15.17
N GLY A 52 6.96 -14.17 14.13
CA GLY A 52 7.22 -14.86 12.85
C GLY A 52 7.29 -13.95 11.63
N GLY A 53 6.40 -12.96 11.54
CA GLY A 53 6.35 -12.00 10.44
C GLY A 53 5.71 -12.53 9.16
N ASP A 54 5.13 -13.73 9.16
CA ASP A 54 4.54 -14.31 7.94
C ASP A 54 3.28 -13.55 7.52
N LEU A 55 3.11 -13.33 6.22
CA LEU A 55 1.91 -12.69 5.68
C LEU A 55 0.64 -13.49 6.05
N ARG A 56 -0.32 -12.81 6.67
CA ARG A 56 -1.61 -13.37 7.11
C ARG A 56 -2.83 -12.78 6.38
N GLY A 57 -2.62 -11.66 5.70
CA GLY A 57 -3.58 -11.01 4.81
C GLY A 57 -3.09 -9.63 4.41
N CYS A 58 -3.34 -9.22 3.17
CA CYS A 58 -3.01 -7.86 2.72
C CYS A 58 -4.00 -7.44 1.65
N ILE A 59 -4.78 -6.39 1.94
CA ILE A 59 -5.72 -5.80 1.00
C ILE A 59 -5.66 -4.28 1.13
N GLY A 60 -5.88 -3.59 0.02
CA GLY A 60 -5.87 -2.15 -0.01
C GLY A 60 -6.51 -1.57 -1.26
N TYR A 61 -6.70 -0.25 -1.21
CA TYR A 61 -7.06 0.57 -2.35
C TYR A 61 -5.82 1.32 -2.82
N PRO A 62 -5.26 0.96 -3.98
CA PRO A 62 -4.13 1.68 -4.53
C PRO A 62 -4.48 3.10 -5.01
N GLU A 63 -5.76 3.33 -5.30
CA GLU A 63 -6.24 4.62 -5.81
C GLU A 63 -6.98 5.41 -4.73
N ALA A 64 -6.80 6.72 -4.76
CA ALA A 64 -7.51 7.69 -3.93
C ALA A 64 -8.96 7.88 -4.41
N LEU A 65 -9.78 6.82 -4.40
CA LEU A 65 -11.19 6.85 -4.81
C LEU A 65 -12.12 7.19 -3.64
N LEU A 66 -11.80 6.66 -2.46
CA LEU A 66 -12.54 6.81 -1.21
C LEU A 66 -11.80 7.75 -0.26
N ALA A 67 -12.51 8.28 0.76
CA ALA A 67 -11.85 8.93 1.89
C ALA A 67 -10.91 7.92 2.58
N LEU A 68 -9.76 8.37 3.05
CA LEU A 68 -8.77 7.50 3.68
C LEU A 68 -9.36 6.70 4.85
N GLU A 69 -10.24 7.30 5.67
CA GLU A 69 -10.92 6.60 6.76
C GLU A 69 -11.80 5.43 6.29
N ASP A 70 -12.50 5.61 5.17
CA ASP A 70 -13.36 4.58 4.58
C ASP A 70 -12.52 3.48 3.93
N ALA A 71 -11.51 3.87 3.16
CA ALA A 71 -10.57 2.96 2.52
C ALA A 71 -9.82 2.12 3.57
N LEU A 72 -9.38 2.73 4.67
CA LEU A 72 -8.70 2.06 5.77
C LEU A 72 -9.60 1.03 6.43
N ARG A 73 -10.85 1.42 6.74
CA ARG A 73 -11.83 0.52 7.36
C ARG A 73 -12.12 -0.68 6.47
N ASP A 74 -12.39 -0.46 5.19
CA ASP A 74 -12.68 -1.57 4.29
C ASP A 74 -11.44 -2.46 4.05
N SER A 75 -10.26 -1.85 3.89
CA SER A 75 -9.00 -2.59 3.73
C SER A 75 -8.70 -3.46 4.94
N ALA A 76 -8.91 -2.95 6.15
CA ALA A 76 -8.72 -3.70 7.40
C ALA A 76 -9.66 -4.91 7.49
N ILE A 77 -10.94 -4.72 7.17
CA ILE A 77 -11.91 -5.83 7.12
C ILE A 77 -11.50 -6.84 6.04
N SER A 78 -11.19 -6.35 4.83
CA SER A 78 -10.81 -7.20 3.71
C SER A 78 -9.56 -8.03 4.03
N ALA A 79 -8.53 -7.42 4.63
CA ALA A 79 -7.30 -8.11 4.98
C ALA A 79 -7.54 -9.25 5.98
N CYS A 80 -8.46 -9.11 6.93
CA CYS A 80 -8.75 -10.16 7.90
C CYS A 80 -9.81 -11.18 7.46
N SER A 81 -10.66 -10.89 6.47
CA SER A 81 -11.79 -11.78 6.12
C SER A 81 -12.01 -12.07 4.63
N ARG A 82 -11.40 -11.30 3.72
CA ARG A 82 -11.66 -11.39 2.27
C ARG A 82 -10.40 -11.59 1.41
N ASP A 83 -9.21 -11.70 2.00
CA ASP A 83 -8.02 -12.06 1.24
C ASP A 83 -8.16 -13.51 0.73
N PRO A 84 -8.26 -13.75 -0.60
CA PRO A 84 -8.57 -15.07 -1.14
C PRO A 84 -7.45 -16.09 -0.93
N ARG A 85 -6.25 -15.63 -0.53
CA ARG A 85 -5.09 -16.50 -0.27
C ARG A 85 -5.17 -17.17 1.11
N PHE A 86 -5.99 -16.64 2.02
CA PHE A 86 -6.02 -17.07 3.41
C PHE A 86 -7.46 -17.30 3.90
N PRO A 87 -7.68 -18.24 4.83
CA PRO A 87 -8.96 -18.30 5.54
C PRO A 87 -9.16 -17.05 6.41
N PRO A 88 -10.42 -16.66 6.71
CA PRO A 88 -10.70 -15.57 7.63
C PRO A 88 -10.00 -15.74 8.97
N VAL A 89 -9.49 -14.63 9.52
CA VAL A 89 -8.81 -14.57 10.82
C VAL A 89 -9.78 -14.96 11.93
N LYS A 90 -9.32 -15.83 12.84
CA LYS A 90 -10.08 -16.28 14.01
C LYS A 90 -9.78 -15.40 15.23
N PRO A 91 -10.71 -15.30 16.20
CA PRO A 91 -10.47 -14.54 17.44
C PRO A 91 -9.19 -14.95 18.19
N SER A 92 -8.85 -16.24 18.19
CA SER A 92 -7.64 -16.76 18.85
C SER A 92 -6.32 -16.35 18.17
N GLU A 93 -6.37 -15.81 16.96
CA GLU A 93 -5.20 -15.32 16.22
C GLU A 93 -4.92 -13.83 16.50
N LEU A 94 -5.89 -13.09 17.07
CA LEU A 94 -5.77 -11.63 17.25
C LEU A 94 -4.59 -11.21 18.15
N ASP A 95 -4.18 -12.06 19.08
CA ASP A 95 -3.04 -11.83 19.98
C ASP A 95 -1.70 -12.27 19.36
N LYS A 96 -1.73 -12.77 18.13
CA LYS A 96 -0.59 -13.31 17.38
C LYS A 96 -0.48 -12.68 15.99
N ILE A 97 -1.08 -11.49 15.81
CA ILE A 97 -1.05 -10.76 14.54
C ILE A 97 -0.68 -9.32 14.82
N THR A 98 0.32 -8.84 14.09
CA THR A 98 0.68 -7.42 13.98
C THR A 98 -0.05 -6.78 12.81
N VAL A 99 -0.41 -5.52 12.97
CA VAL A 99 -1.06 -4.70 11.93
C VAL A 99 -0.06 -3.71 11.37
N GLU A 100 -0.03 -3.62 10.05
CA GLU A 100 0.72 -2.63 9.29
C GLU A 100 -0.24 -1.86 8.37
N VAL A 101 0.00 -0.57 8.23
CA VAL A 101 -0.73 0.31 7.32
C VAL A 101 0.26 1.03 6.42
N SER A 102 0.08 0.87 5.10
CA SER A 102 0.80 1.63 4.08
C SER A 102 -0.10 2.77 3.57
N LEU A 103 0.23 4.01 3.93
CA LEU A 103 -0.48 5.21 3.47
C LEU A 103 0.13 5.70 2.16
N LEU A 104 -0.67 5.81 1.10
CA LEU A 104 -0.18 6.19 -0.22
C LEU A 104 -0.31 7.70 -0.46
N THR A 105 0.77 8.32 -0.91
CA THR A 105 0.71 9.71 -1.37
C THR A 105 -0.14 9.81 -2.64
N PRO A 106 -0.80 10.95 -2.89
CA PRO A 106 -1.50 11.19 -4.15
C PRO A 106 -0.56 10.98 -5.35
N PRO A 107 -0.98 10.24 -6.39
CA PRO A 107 -0.17 10.05 -7.58
C PRO A 107 0.12 11.38 -8.29
N GLU A 108 1.39 11.64 -8.56
CA GLU A 108 1.85 12.80 -9.32
C GLU A 108 2.24 12.37 -10.74
N GLU A 109 1.75 13.07 -11.77
CA GLU A 109 2.11 12.80 -13.16
C GLU A 109 3.58 13.17 -13.39
N ILE A 110 4.36 12.23 -13.94
CA ILE A 110 5.73 12.50 -14.35
C ILE A 110 5.69 13.25 -15.69
N ILE A 111 6.11 14.51 -15.68
CA ILE A 111 6.16 15.36 -16.88
C ILE A 111 7.58 15.35 -17.45
N VAL A 112 7.74 14.82 -18.67
CA VAL A 112 9.02 14.73 -19.38
C VAL A 112 8.95 15.44 -20.73
N LYS A 113 10.10 15.93 -21.21
CA LYS A 113 10.19 16.53 -22.57
C LYS A 113 10.28 15.43 -23.62
N LYS A 114 11.00 14.35 -23.32
CA LYS A 114 11.10 13.17 -24.17
C LYS A 114 10.66 11.94 -23.39
N ARG A 115 9.88 11.07 -24.03
CA ARG A 115 9.35 9.85 -23.40
C ARG A 115 10.46 8.95 -22.83
N THR A 116 11.59 8.84 -23.51
CA THR A 116 12.77 8.10 -23.05
C THR A 116 13.42 8.66 -21.77
N GLU A 117 12.95 9.80 -21.24
CA GLU A 117 13.42 10.35 -19.98
C GLU A 117 12.66 9.80 -18.77
N TYR A 118 11.52 9.13 -18.94
CA TYR A 118 10.73 8.59 -17.82
C TYR A 118 11.56 7.80 -16.79
N PRO A 119 12.43 6.85 -17.19
CA PRO A 119 13.24 6.08 -16.23
C PRO A 119 14.10 6.95 -15.31
N LYS A 120 14.53 8.14 -15.76
CA LYS A 120 15.36 9.07 -14.96
C LYS A 120 14.60 9.72 -13.80
N HIS A 121 13.27 9.71 -13.85
CA HIS A 121 12.40 10.35 -12.86
C HIS A 121 11.78 9.36 -11.88
N VAL A 122 12.09 8.07 -12.03
CA VAL A 122 11.60 6.96 -11.22
C VAL A 122 12.73 6.48 -10.30
N LYS A 123 12.43 6.35 -9.02
CA LYS A 123 13.34 5.81 -8.01
C LYS A 123 12.81 4.47 -7.51
N VAL A 124 13.53 3.39 -7.81
CA VAL A 124 13.28 2.05 -7.25
C VAL A 124 13.35 2.10 -5.72
N ALA A 125 12.58 1.26 -5.04
CA ALA A 125 12.38 1.21 -3.58
C ALA A 125 11.63 2.41 -2.97
N VAL A 126 11.46 3.51 -3.71
CA VAL A 126 10.81 4.73 -3.21
C VAL A 126 9.47 4.97 -3.91
N ASP A 127 9.47 4.93 -5.23
CA ASP A 127 8.31 5.26 -6.05
C ASP A 127 7.51 3.99 -6.38
N GLY A 128 6.20 4.02 -6.15
CA GLY A 128 5.24 3.17 -6.82
C GLY A 128 4.81 3.83 -8.13
N LEU A 129 4.42 3.03 -9.12
CA LEU A 129 4.07 3.53 -10.44
C LEU A 129 2.62 3.24 -10.80
N ILE A 130 2.03 4.18 -11.52
CA ILE A 130 0.80 3.97 -12.28
C ILE A 130 1.10 4.28 -13.74
N VAL A 131 0.72 3.38 -14.63
CA VAL A 131 0.67 3.66 -16.06
C VAL A 131 -0.78 3.67 -16.51
N GLN A 132 -1.19 4.71 -17.25
CA GLN A 132 -2.55 4.87 -17.74
C GLN A 132 -2.55 5.23 -19.22
N ARG A 133 -3.39 4.56 -20.02
CA ARG A 133 -3.69 4.92 -21.41
C ARG A 133 -5.12 4.54 -21.76
N GLY A 134 -5.96 5.53 -22.06
CA GLY A 134 -7.38 5.29 -22.27
C GLY A 134 -8.02 4.63 -21.04
N TRP A 135 -8.63 3.46 -21.24
CA TRP A 135 -9.24 2.63 -20.18
C TRP A 135 -8.24 1.70 -19.48
N ASN A 136 -7.06 1.48 -20.07
CA ASN A 136 -6.04 0.63 -19.49
C ASN A 136 -5.30 1.37 -18.37
N ARG A 137 -5.16 0.71 -17.23
CA ARG A 137 -4.49 1.26 -16.05
C ARG A 137 -3.80 0.16 -15.27
N GLY A 138 -2.50 0.29 -15.07
CA GLY A 138 -1.67 -0.61 -14.25
C GLY A 138 -1.08 0.14 -13.07
N LEU A 139 -0.98 -0.53 -11.92
CA LEU A 139 -0.29 -0.02 -10.74
C LEU A 139 0.60 -1.10 -10.14
N LEU A 140 1.81 -0.69 -9.73
CA LEU A 140 2.72 -1.50 -8.95
C LEU A 140 3.26 -0.69 -7.77
N LEU A 141 3.38 -1.34 -6.60
CA LEU A 141 3.84 -0.72 -5.36
C LEU A 141 5.37 -0.58 -5.31
N PRO A 142 5.93 0.32 -4.47
CA PRO A 142 7.37 0.59 -4.41
C PRO A 142 8.27 -0.63 -4.13
N GLN A 143 7.78 -1.63 -3.41
CA GLN A 143 8.54 -2.84 -3.04
C GLN A 143 8.69 -3.84 -4.18
N VAL A 144 7.74 -3.88 -5.12
CA VAL A 144 7.73 -4.86 -6.22
C VAL A 144 9.02 -4.81 -7.06
N PRO A 145 9.50 -3.65 -7.56
CA PRO A 145 10.74 -3.63 -8.34
C PRO A 145 11.97 -4.06 -7.54
N VAL A 146 11.96 -3.93 -6.21
CA VAL A 146 13.05 -4.41 -5.35
C VAL A 146 13.05 -5.93 -5.29
N GLU A 147 11.89 -6.54 -5.01
CA GLU A 147 11.73 -8.01 -4.95
C GLU A 147 12.19 -8.70 -6.23
N TRP A 148 11.95 -8.08 -7.39
CA TRP A 148 12.26 -8.66 -8.69
C TRP A 148 13.58 -8.18 -9.30
N GLY A 149 14.30 -7.28 -8.63
CA GLY A 149 15.55 -6.71 -9.12
C GLY A 149 15.40 -5.90 -10.41
N TRP A 150 14.27 -5.22 -10.58
CA TRP A 150 14.00 -4.40 -11.76
C TRP A 150 14.67 -3.04 -11.67
N ASP A 151 15.24 -2.59 -12.79
CA ASP A 151 15.64 -1.19 -12.95
C ASP A 151 14.42 -0.29 -13.24
N PRO A 152 14.58 1.05 -13.25
CA PRO A 152 13.45 1.95 -13.50
C PRO A 152 12.75 1.73 -14.85
N GLU A 153 13.46 1.31 -15.90
CA GLU A 153 12.89 1.12 -17.23
C GLU A 153 12.04 -0.16 -17.28
N GLU A 154 12.58 -1.26 -16.74
CA GLU A 154 11.87 -2.51 -16.57
C GLU A 154 10.65 -2.31 -15.67
N PHE A 155 10.78 -1.54 -14.59
CA PHE A 155 9.67 -1.26 -13.67
C PHE A 155 8.50 -0.53 -14.35
N ILE A 156 8.77 0.49 -15.18
CA ILE A 156 7.74 1.16 -15.98
C ILE A 156 7.11 0.15 -16.95
N SER A 157 7.93 -0.67 -17.62
CA SER A 157 7.47 -1.64 -18.61
C SER A 157 6.57 -2.73 -18.01
N GLN A 158 6.93 -3.23 -16.82
CA GLN A 158 6.11 -4.17 -16.04
C GLN A 158 4.81 -3.51 -15.55
N THR A 159 4.85 -2.22 -15.22
CA THR A 159 3.64 -1.47 -14.89
C THR A 159 2.71 -1.33 -16.10
N CYS A 160 3.25 -1.16 -17.31
CA CYS A 160 2.46 -1.22 -18.55
C CYS A 160 1.78 -2.59 -18.71
N LEU A 161 2.55 -3.69 -18.60
CA LEU A 161 2.03 -5.05 -18.70
C LEU A 161 0.91 -5.31 -17.69
N LYS A 162 1.10 -4.86 -16.44
CA LYS A 162 0.08 -4.95 -15.38
C LYS A 162 -1.23 -4.26 -15.74
N GLY A 163 -1.15 -3.18 -16.52
CA GLY A 163 -2.32 -2.45 -17.05
C GLY A 163 -2.92 -3.04 -18.34
N GLY A 164 -2.42 -4.18 -18.82
CA GLY A 164 -2.83 -4.79 -20.08
C GLY A 164 -2.33 -4.06 -21.32
N LEU A 165 -1.21 -3.33 -21.21
CA LEU A 165 -0.56 -2.63 -22.32
C LEU A 165 0.68 -3.41 -22.78
N THR A 166 1.23 -3.05 -23.94
CA THR A 166 2.56 -3.53 -24.35
C THR A 166 3.65 -2.95 -23.43
N PRO A 167 4.78 -3.66 -23.22
CA PRO A 167 5.80 -3.23 -22.27
C PRO A 167 6.44 -1.88 -22.65
N ASP A 168 6.46 -1.54 -23.94
CA ASP A 168 6.97 -0.28 -24.48
C ASP A 168 5.91 0.84 -24.55
N ALA A 169 4.68 0.60 -24.06
CA ALA A 169 3.57 1.54 -24.22
C ALA A 169 3.84 2.92 -23.59
N TRP A 170 4.73 3.00 -22.60
CA TRP A 170 5.15 4.26 -21.97
C TRP A 170 5.90 5.20 -22.93
N LEU A 171 6.49 4.67 -24.02
CA LEU A 171 7.10 5.46 -25.10
C LEU A 171 6.07 6.11 -26.03
N GLN A 172 4.83 5.64 -26.02
CA GLN A 172 3.80 6.09 -26.95
C GLN A 172 3.10 7.35 -26.44
N GLU A 173 2.74 8.25 -27.36
CA GLU A 173 1.93 9.41 -27.04
C GLU A 173 0.56 9.00 -26.47
N GLY A 174 0.08 9.80 -25.51
CA GLY A 174 -1.18 9.53 -24.81
C GLY A 174 -1.07 8.54 -23.63
N THR A 175 0.06 7.86 -23.45
CA THR A 175 0.33 7.12 -22.20
C THR A 175 0.76 8.11 -21.12
N LYS A 176 0.30 7.93 -19.89
CA LYS A 176 0.73 8.74 -18.74
C LYS A 176 1.37 7.84 -17.71
N VAL A 177 2.48 8.30 -17.13
CA VAL A 177 3.15 7.63 -16.02
C VAL A 177 3.03 8.53 -14.81
N PHE A 178 2.51 8.00 -13.72
CA PHE A 178 2.42 8.68 -12.43
C PHE A 178 3.29 7.93 -11.43
N LYS A 179 3.80 8.67 -10.46
CA LYS A 179 4.46 8.10 -9.30
C LYS A 179 3.74 8.46 -8.01
N PHE A 180 3.83 7.58 -7.03
CA PHE A 180 3.38 7.80 -5.67
C PHE A 180 4.36 7.13 -4.72
N GLN A 181 4.23 7.40 -3.43
CA GLN A 181 5.07 6.83 -2.38
C GLN A 181 4.17 6.14 -1.35
N ALA A 182 4.72 5.14 -0.66
CA ALA A 182 4.06 4.50 0.47
C ALA A 182 4.81 4.88 1.75
N GLU A 183 4.08 5.46 2.70
CA GLU A 183 4.56 5.68 4.06
C GLU A 183 4.01 4.55 4.94
N VAL A 184 4.90 3.65 5.37
CA VAL A 184 4.54 2.41 6.05
C VAL A 184 4.67 2.58 7.55
N PHE A 185 3.67 2.11 8.30
CA PHE A 185 3.65 2.11 9.76
C PHE A 185 3.20 0.74 10.26
N SER A 186 3.92 0.18 11.22
CA SER A 186 3.65 -1.18 11.72
C SER A 186 3.73 -1.26 13.24
N GLU A 187 2.96 -2.18 13.82
CA GLU A 187 3.14 -2.63 15.19
C GLU A 187 4.44 -3.44 15.34
N GLU A 188 5.24 -3.19 16.39
CA GLU A 188 6.40 -4.03 16.75
C GLU A 188 5.95 -5.42 17.28
N GLU A 189 4.87 -5.40 18.07
CA GLU A 189 4.20 -6.57 18.65
C GLU A 189 2.69 -6.28 18.70
N PRO A 190 1.81 -7.30 18.80
CA PRO A 190 0.36 -7.09 18.77
C PRO A 190 -0.11 -6.09 19.83
N ARG A 191 -0.72 -4.97 19.41
CA ARG A 191 -1.14 -3.83 20.28
C ARG A 191 0.00 -3.06 20.94
N GLY A 192 1.23 -3.30 20.52
CA GLY A 192 2.42 -2.67 21.04
C GLY A 192 2.66 -1.27 20.47
N LYS A 193 3.93 -0.88 20.48
CA LYS A 193 4.40 0.36 19.89
C LYS A 193 4.23 0.29 18.36
N VAL A 194 3.86 1.43 17.77
CA VAL A 194 3.77 1.59 16.32
C VAL A 194 4.89 2.51 15.86
N GLU A 195 5.65 2.04 14.88
CA GLU A 195 6.76 2.77 14.28
C GLU A 195 6.59 2.94 12.78
N ARG A 196 7.17 4.00 12.24
CA ARG A 196 7.31 4.18 10.80
C ARG A 196 8.42 3.25 10.30
N ARG A 197 8.14 2.50 9.25
CA ARG A 197 9.10 1.62 8.59
C ARG A 197 9.69 2.33 7.37
N SER A 198 10.99 2.19 7.17
CA SER A 198 11.59 2.55 5.89
C SER A 198 11.54 1.32 4.97
N LEU A 199 11.09 1.49 3.74
CA LEU A 199 11.02 0.40 2.76
C LEU A 199 12.42 -0.20 2.47
N ASP A 200 13.47 0.57 2.71
CA ASP A 200 14.87 0.17 2.58
C ASP A 200 15.28 -0.93 3.58
N GLU A 201 14.63 -1.00 4.75
CA GLU A 201 15.01 -1.92 5.84
C GLU A 201 14.39 -3.31 5.72
N GLU A 202 13.25 -3.48 5.03
CA GLU A 202 12.51 -4.76 4.99
C GLU A 202 12.84 -5.63 3.79
N HIS A 203 13.23 -5.04 2.65
CA HIS A 203 13.57 -5.80 1.44
C HIS A 203 15.09 -5.93 1.22
N GLY A 204 15.91 -5.36 2.12
CA GLY A 204 17.37 -5.49 2.14
C GLY A 204 17.90 -6.85 2.62
N ALA A 205 17.02 -7.83 2.90
CA ALA A 205 17.36 -9.17 3.35
C ALA A 205 17.11 -10.24 2.27
N CYS A 206 17.57 -10.00 1.05
CA CYS A 206 17.85 -11.08 0.11
C CYS A 206 19.19 -10.77 -0.58
N ARG A 207 20.27 -11.23 0.05
CA ARG A 207 21.58 -11.40 -0.58
C ARG A 207 21.64 -12.78 -1.23
#